data_AF-C9SWU5-F1
#
_entry.id   AF-C9SWU5-F1
#
_cell.length_a   1.000
_cell.length_b   1.000
_cell.length_c   1.000
_cell.angle_alpha   90.00
_cell.angle_beta   90.00
_cell.angle_gamma   90.00
#
_symmetry.space_group_name_H-M   'P 1'
#
loop_
_entity.id
_entity.type
_entity.pdbx_description
1 polymer ?
#
loop_
_entity_poly.entity_id
_entity_poly.type
_entity_poly.pdbx_seq_one_letter_code
_entity_poly.pdbx_strand_id
1 'polypeptide(L)'
;MVGVPGRSKGCNTCRRRKKGRPVCGQCLKSRVECTGYERQRVFINASGPVAGQTLSVSRASPPVHDVSLHPDLARSAYEVKYLDLFWRAYLPSGKAFTPYASGYSIGGWTAVARDLFHTDGALRKALLAMCLGTLGREGGEPWMVREGLRSYTQALGEMTIGLRSPEKRSSDAFLVASRLMGLYETIPWTNAAKVPKDLLLDIFVDIPGLLEDLDALALCDDAALRPLLYARLVADCWRTDERLVSWFEEQSPRAHLEALKEREYKEPTPEDTAVAMSMSLYWTACLLTYSTLILVLTFNPTSPLDITTLPERMNLNSYCAAIADILEIFFQPSSGIFSVQLVPLPLGIALSYLASTLKPGTPPPTELKKLLGYFTRGAGGPSVGSFLRSMMLNGMGKLSNASKSANADRFERAISGRPTPDDIKCVQGVSEGWARSAPLQNPPIMSERATSISRT
;
A
#
# COMPACT_ATOMS: atom_id res chain seq x y z
N MET A 1 31.44 -23.45 46.89
CA MET A 1 32.46 -22.43 46.55
C MET A 1 33.80 -23.14 46.53
N VAL A 2 34.69 -23.13 45.54
CA VAL A 2 35.03 -22.33 44.34
C VAL A 2 35.80 -23.33 43.44
N GLY A 3 35.59 -23.45 42.13
CA GLY A 3 36.00 -22.49 41.11
C GLY A 3 36.17 -23.26 39.79
N VAL A 4 35.43 -22.87 38.76
CA VAL A 4 35.48 -23.46 37.42
C VAL A 4 36.52 -22.70 36.60
N PRO A 5 37.66 -23.29 36.17
CA PRO A 5 38.61 -22.62 35.29
C PRO A 5 38.40 -23.05 33.85
N GLY A 6 37.83 -22.15 33.06
CA GLY A 6 37.89 -22.18 31.61
C GLY A 6 38.40 -20.84 31.09
N ARG A 7 39.73 -20.68 30.92
CA ARG A 7 40.34 -19.71 29.99
C ARG A 7 41.85 -19.98 29.81
N SER A 8 42.19 -20.39 28.59
CA SER A 8 43.50 -20.73 27.99
C SER A 8 43.97 -22.20 28.07
N LYS A 9 44.26 -22.81 26.90
CA LYS A 9 44.83 -24.17 26.75
C LYS A 9 46.35 -24.15 26.46
N GLY A 10 47.06 -23.07 26.81
CA GLY A 10 48.51 -22.99 26.69
C GLY A 10 49.07 -21.94 27.65
N CYS A 11 50.18 -22.25 28.34
CA CYS A 11 50.75 -21.35 29.35
C CYS A 11 51.44 -20.12 28.70
N ASN A 12 51.55 -19.03 29.46
CA ASN A 12 52.11 -17.75 28.99
C ASN A 12 53.55 -17.88 28.44
N THR A 13 54.33 -18.83 28.95
CA THR A 13 55.70 -19.11 28.50
C THR A 13 55.74 -19.65 27.06
N CYS A 14 54.77 -20.47 26.67
CA CYS A 14 54.66 -21.02 25.31
C CYS A 14 54.22 -19.97 24.29
N ARG A 15 53.36 -19.02 24.68
CA ARG A 15 53.01 -17.85 23.85
C ARG A 15 54.21 -16.94 23.58
N ARG A 16 55.03 -16.66 24.61
CA ARG A 16 56.22 -15.78 24.48
C ARG A 16 57.32 -16.34 23.57
N ARG A 17 57.39 -17.65 23.37
CA ARG A 17 58.50 -18.32 22.67
C ARG A 17 58.21 -18.74 21.22
N LYS A 18 57.04 -18.42 20.66
CA LYS A 18 56.62 -18.68 19.25
C LYS A 18 57.03 -20.07 18.70
N LYS A 19 56.87 -21.14 19.50
CA LYS A 19 57.26 -22.50 19.07
C LYS A 19 56.12 -23.23 18.34
N GLY A 20 56.50 -24.01 17.32
CA GLY A 20 55.62 -24.88 16.52
C GLY A 20 54.97 -26.02 17.31
N ARG A 21 54.00 -26.70 16.65
CA ARG A 21 52.87 -27.46 17.21
C ARG A 21 53.14 -28.29 18.49
N PRO A 22 52.24 -28.25 19.48
CA PRO A 22 52.42 -28.95 20.76
C PRO A 22 52.14 -30.45 20.64
N VAL A 23 53.08 -31.27 21.12
CA VAL A 23 52.90 -32.70 21.38
C VAL A 23 52.76 -32.90 22.89
N CYS A 24 51.89 -33.82 23.32
CA CYS A 24 51.66 -34.08 24.74
C CYS A 24 52.87 -34.76 25.41
N GLY A 25 53.22 -34.36 26.65
CA GLY A 25 54.39 -34.88 27.37
C GLY A 25 54.32 -36.39 27.70
N GLN A 26 53.12 -36.94 27.90
CA GLN A 26 52.92 -38.40 28.01
C GLN A 26 53.26 -39.11 26.70
N CYS A 27 52.75 -38.61 25.57
CA CYS A 27 52.91 -39.16 24.23
C CYS A 27 54.40 -39.21 23.84
N LEU A 28 55.15 -38.17 24.22
CA LEU A 28 56.59 -38.09 24.03
C LEU A 28 57.33 -39.16 24.83
N LYS A 29 56.92 -39.39 26.09
CA LYS A 29 57.51 -40.43 26.96
C LYS A 29 57.21 -41.84 26.49
N SER A 30 56.03 -42.07 25.93
CA SER A 30 55.59 -43.39 25.46
C SER A 30 55.91 -43.69 23.99
N ARG A 31 56.60 -42.77 23.28
CA ARG A 31 56.98 -42.90 21.85
C ARG A 31 55.81 -43.29 20.93
N VAL A 32 54.63 -42.73 21.17
CA VAL A 32 53.45 -42.93 20.31
C VAL A 32 53.09 -41.63 19.60
N GLU A 33 52.54 -41.76 18.39
CA GLU A 33 52.08 -40.63 17.58
C GLU A 33 50.96 -39.87 18.31
N CYS A 34 51.15 -38.56 18.47
CA CYS A 34 50.18 -37.71 19.15
C CYS A 34 49.16 -37.18 18.15
N THR A 35 47.92 -37.65 18.25
CA THR A 35 46.81 -37.30 17.36
C THR A 35 46.26 -35.87 17.55
N GLY A 36 46.95 -35.05 18.35
CA GLY A 36 46.61 -33.65 18.58
C GLY A 36 45.57 -33.43 19.70
N TYR A 37 45.18 -32.17 19.88
CA TYR A 37 44.22 -31.73 20.92
C TYR A 37 42.80 -31.54 20.38
N GLU A 38 42.56 -31.95 19.14
CA GLU A 38 41.26 -31.82 18.48
C GLU A 38 40.28 -32.80 19.11
N ARG A 39 39.28 -32.27 19.80
CA ARG A 39 38.19 -33.07 20.38
C ARG A 39 37.01 -32.98 19.43
N GLN A 40 36.37 -34.12 19.12
CA GLN A 40 35.03 -34.10 18.55
C GLN A 40 34.14 -33.21 19.43
N ARG A 41 33.54 -32.20 18.82
CA ARG A 41 32.59 -31.32 19.49
C ARG A 41 31.28 -32.08 19.61
N VAL A 42 31.04 -32.63 20.79
CA VAL A 42 29.73 -33.18 21.14
C VAL A 42 28.89 -32.01 21.65
N PHE A 43 27.83 -31.67 20.92
CA PHE A 43 26.84 -30.71 21.38
C PHE A 43 25.94 -31.42 22.40
N ILE A 44 26.02 -30.99 23.67
CA ILE A 44 25.13 -31.45 24.72
C ILE A 44 23.97 -30.45 24.77
N ASN A 45 22.76 -30.90 24.41
CA ASN A 45 21.56 -30.08 24.54
C ASN A 45 21.16 -30.03 26.02
N ALA A 46 21.38 -28.89 26.68
CA ALA A 46 21.01 -28.69 28.08
C ALA A 46 19.54 -28.27 28.19
N SER A 47 18.62 -29.14 27.77
CA SER A 47 17.18 -28.98 28.03
C SER A 47 16.81 -29.72 29.32
N GLY A 48 17.27 -29.22 30.48
CA GLY A 48 16.87 -29.76 31.78
C GLY A 48 17.82 -29.42 32.94
N PRO A 49 17.32 -29.37 34.19
CA PRO A 49 18.14 -29.04 35.34
C PRO A 49 19.18 -30.13 35.62
N VAL A 50 20.44 -29.71 35.71
CA VAL A 50 21.60 -30.58 35.88
C VAL A 50 21.66 -31.10 37.32
N ALA A 51 21.31 -32.38 37.53
CA ALA A 51 21.70 -33.14 38.70
C ALA A 51 22.15 -34.54 38.25
N GLY A 52 23.38 -34.90 38.64
CA GLY A 52 24.17 -35.95 38.02
C GLY A 52 23.55 -37.35 38.08
N GLN A 53 23.56 -38.02 36.93
CA GLN A 53 23.54 -39.48 36.86
C GLN A 53 24.48 -39.96 35.76
N THR A 54 25.34 -40.90 36.14
CA THR A 54 26.16 -41.76 35.30
C THR A 54 25.27 -42.55 34.34
N LEU A 55 25.42 -42.38 33.03
CA LEU A 55 24.68 -43.14 32.03
C LEU A 55 25.53 -44.24 31.41
N SER A 56 25.11 -45.49 31.64
CA SER A 56 25.57 -46.67 30.91
C SER A 56 25.09 -46.61 29.46
N VAL A 57 25.99 -46.87 28.52
CA VAL A 57 25.66 -46.91 27.09
C VAL A 57 24.97 -48.24 26.76
N SER A 58 23.65 -48.21 26.61
CA SER A 58 22.89 -49.26 25.92
C SER A 58 22.50 -48.75 24.53
N ARG A 59 22.85 -49.53 23.51
CA ARG A 59 22.65 -49.25 22.09
C ARG A 59 21.18 -49.47 21.73
N ALA A 60 20.37 -48.42 21.84
CA ALA A 60 19.00 -48.38 21.31
C ALA A 60 18.91 -47.29 20.21
N SER A 61 18.12 -47.58 19.18
CA SER A 61 17.87 -46.74 18.00
C SER A 61 17.62 -45.28 18.34
N PRO A 62 18.06 -44.31 17.50
CA PRO A 62 17.96 -42.90 17.85
C PRO A 62 16.49 -42.49 17.94
N PRO A 63 16.05 -41.91 19.08
CA PRO A 63 14.77 -41.23 19.12
C PRO A 63 14.88 -39.99 18.25
N VAL A 64 13.85 -39.73 17.44
CA VAL A 64 13.67 -38.46 16.74
C VAL A 64 13.51 -37.40 17.83
N HIS A 65 14.61 -36.77 18.22
CA HIS A 65 14.55 -35.60 19.08
C HIS A 65 14.01 -34.44 18.25
N ASP A 66 12.73 -34.13 18.46
CA ASP A 66 12.14 -32.88 18.04
C ASP A 66 12.99 -31.74 18.64
N VAL A 67 13.71 -31.01 17.79
CA VAL A 67 14.64 -29.97 18.22
C VAL A 67 13.80 -28.80 18.70
N SER A 68 13.49 -28.77 20.00
CA SER A 68 12.80 -27.64 20.62
C SER A 68 13.71 -26.42 20.60
N LEU A 69 13.42 -25.45 19.72
CA LEU A 69 14.14 -24.19 19.63
C LEU A 69 13.98 -23.40 20.94
N HIS A 70 15.07 -22.77 21.41
CA HIS A 70 15.01 -21.83 22.54
C HIS A 70 13.94 -20.75 22.28
N PRO A 71 13.15 -20.30 23.28
CA PRO A 71 12.00 -19.41 23.05
C PRO A 71 12.29 -18.16 22.20
N ASP A 72 13.47 -17.55 22.35
CA ASP A 72 13.87 -16.39 21.53
C ASP A 72 14.24 -16.76 20.08
N LEU A 73 14.83 -17.94 19.87
CA LEU A 73 15.09 -18.51 18.55
C LEU A 73 13.80 -18.97 17.88
N ALA A 74 12.89 -19.58 18.66
CA ALA A 74 11.56 -19.94 18.20
C ALA A 74 10.79 -18.68 17.77
N ARG A 75 10.81 -17.61 18.58
CA ARG A 75 10.19 -16.32 18.24
C ARG A 75 10.76 -15.75 16.95
N SER A 76 12.09 -15.69 16.83
CA SER A 76 12.73 -15.17 15.61
C SER A 76 12.42 -16.03 14.38
N ALA A 77 12.38 -17.35 14.52
CA ALA A 77 12.02 -18.27 13.45
C ALA A 77 10.55 -18.14 13.05
N TYR A 78 9.63 -17.95 14.01
CA TYR A 78 8.22 -17.68 13.75
C TYR A 78 8.04 -16.36 12.99
N GLU A 79 8.71 -15.30 13.43
CA GLU A 79 8.63 -14.01 12.76
C GLU A 79 9.12 -14.07 11.32
N VAL A 80 10.29 -14.70 11.08
CA VAL A 80 10.80 -14.88 9.71
C VAL A 80 9.86 -15.74 8.87
N LYS A 81 9.31 -16.83 9.42
CA LYS A 81 8.34 -17.71 8.73
C LYS A 81 7.10 -16.94 8.31
N TYR A 82 6.43 -16.27 9.25
CA TYR A 82 5.19 -15.56 8.96
C TYR A 82 5.43 -14.36 8.05
N LEU A 83 6.58 -13.70 8.18
CA LEU A 83 6.93 -12.60 7.29
C LEU A 83 7.15 -13.08 5.84
N ASP A 84 7.82 -14.22 5.63
CA ASP A 84 7.96 -14.83 4.29
C ASP A 84 6.60 -15.25 3.72
N LEU A 85 5.73 -15.87 4.53
CA LEU A 85 4.36 -16.20 4.12
C LEU A 85 3.57 -14.94 3.74
N PHE A 86 3.70 -13.87 4.52
CA PHE A 86 3.06 -12.59 4.24
C PHE A 86 3.55 -12.01 2.92
N TRP A 87 4.86 -11.91 2.68
CA TRP A 87 5.37 -11.35 1.42
C TRP A 87 4.96 -12.16 0.20
N ARG A 88 4.89 -13.49 0.32
CA ARG A 88 4.40 -14.38 -0.75
C ARG A 88 2.95 -14.15 -1.10
N ALA A 89 2.10 -13.89 -0.11
CA ALA A 89 0.68 -13.60 -0.31
C ALA A 89 0.44 -12.13 -0.72
N TYR A 90 1.22 -11.21 -0.17
CA TYR A 90 1.01 -9.77 -0.30
C TYR A 90 1.53 -9.22 -1.63
N LEU A 91 2.73 -9.62 -2.07
CA LEU A 91 3.36 -9.07 -3.27
C LEU A 91 2.94 -9.80 -4.54
N PRO A 92 2.99 -9.13 -5.71
CA PRO A 92 2.83 -9.80 -7.00
C PRO A 92 3.81 -10.95 -7.15
N SER A 93 3.29 -12.15 -7.38
CA SER A 93 4.01 -13.42 -7.50
C SER A 93 4.89 -13.73 -6.29
N GLY A 94 4.64 -13.11 -5.15
CA GLY A 94 5.48 -13.18 -3.96
C GLY A 94 6.88 -12.59 -4.13
N LYS A 95 7.12 -11.79 -5.18
CA LYS A 95 8.44 -11.26 -5.54
C LYS A 95 8.54 -9.78 -5.20
N ALA A 96 9.75 -9.36 -4.80
CA ALA A 96 10.05 -7.94 -4.65
C ALA A 96 10.00 -7.24 -6.02
N PHE A 97 9.62 -5.95 -6.01
CA PHE A 97 9.69 -5.13 -7.20
C PHE A 97 11.14 -4.98 -7.68
N THR A 98 11.37 -5.13 -8.98
CA THR A 98 12.66 -4.80 -9.59
C THR A 98 12.92 -3.29 -9.52
N PRO A 99 14.16 -2.82 -9.73
CA PRO A 99 14.44 -1.39 -9.84
C PRO A 99 13.57 -0.70 -10.90
N TYR A 100 13.35 -1.37 -12.04
CA TYR A 100 12.45 -0.91 -13.09
C TYR A 100 11.00 -0.81 -12.57
N ALA A 101 10.45 -1.89 -12.00
CA ALA A 101 9.09 -1.89 -11.47
C ALA A 101 8.88 -0.85 -10.36
N SER A 102 9.90 -0.62 -9.54
CA SER A 102 9.90 0.39 -8.47
C SER A 102 9.87 1.83 -9.02
N GLY A 103 10.27 2.04 -10.27
CA GLY A 103 10.14 3.32 -10.98
C GLY A 103 8.71 3.68 -11.36
N TYR A 104 7.80 2.70 -11.40
CA TYR A 104 6.40 2.85 -11.80
C TYR A 104 5.40 2.49 -10.69
N SER A 105 5.80 1.67 -9.73
CA SER A 105 4.97 1.23 -8.60
C SER A 105 5.20 2.08 -7.36
N ILE A 106 4.12 2.43 -6.67
CA ILE A 106 4.20 3.02 -5.32
C ILE A 106 4.67 2.01 -4.27
N GLY A 107 4.83 0.72 -4.63
CA GLY A 107 5.23 -0.40 -3.77
C GLY A 107 6.73 -0.54 -3.52
N GLY A 108 7.58 0.37 -4.02
CA GLY A 108 9.03 0.32 -3.81
C GLY A 108 9.48 0.31 -2.34
N TRP A 109 8.66 0.84 -1.44
CA TRP A 109 8.90 0.80 0.01
C TRP A 109 8.99 -0.63 0.57
N THR A 110 8.40 -1.62 -0.11
CA THR A 110 8.39 -3.01 0.36
C THR A 110 9.78 -3.62 0.38
N ALA A 111 10.68 -3.20 -0.51
CA ALA A 111 12.10 -3.59 -0.47
C ALA A 111 12.79 -2.99 0.77
N VAL A 112 12.60 -1.69 1.00
CA VAL A 112 13.16 -0.97 2.17
C VAL A 112 12.65 -1.57 3.48
N ALA A 113 11.36 -1.91 3.56
CA ALA A 113 10.77 -2.55 4.74
C ALA A 113 11.41 -3.89 5.07
N ARG A 114 11.77 -4.67 4.05
CA ARG A 114 12.45 -5.97 4.21
C ARG A 114 13.87 -5.80 4.72
N ASP A 115 14.60 -4.84 4.18
CA ASP A 115 15.99 -4.59 4.56
C ASP A 115 16.10 -4.07 6.00
N LEU A 116 15.18 -3.19 6.39
CA LEU A 116 15.18 -2.56 7.72
C LEU A 116 14.47 -3.38 8.81
N PHE A 117 13.82 -4.50 8.45
CA PHE A 117 13.02 -5.31 9.39
C PHE A 117 13.80 -5.76 10.62
N HIS A 118 15.07 -6.14 10.44
CA HIS A 118 15.89 -6.63 11.55
C HIS A 118 16.59 -5.52 12.34
N THR A 119 16.65 -4.30 11.80
CA THR A 119 17.43 -3.20 12.37
C THR A 119 16.59 -2.23 13.19
N ASP A 120 15.28 -2.10 12.89
CA ASP A 120 14.41 -1.16 13.59
C ASP A 120 13.25 -1.85 14.32
N GLY A 121 13.15 -1.60 15.62
CA GLY A 121 12.16 -2.24 16.49
C GLY A 121 10.72 -1.79 16.28
N ALA A 122 10.51 -0.54 15.85
CA ALA A 122 9.17 0.01 15.62
C ALA A 122 8.64 -0.50 14.27
N LEU A 123 9.48 -0.46 13.23
CA LEU A 123 9.21 -1.04 11.92
C LEU A 123 8.95 -2.55 12.02
N ARG A 124 9.78 -3.30 12.75
CA ARG A 124 9.58 -4.73 12.99
C ARG A 124 8.20 -5.02 13.55
N LYS A 125 7.77 -4.28 14.57
CA LYS A 125 6.45 -4.46 15.22
C LYS A 125 5.29 -4.03 14.32
N ALA A 126 5.43 -2.92 13.59
CA ALA A 126 4.44 -2.47 12.62
C ALA A 126 4.25 -3.51 11.49
N LEU A 127 5.34 -4.06 10.98
CA LEU A 127 5.30 -5.07 9.93
C LEU A 127 4.74 -6.41 10.44
N LEU A 128 5.10 -6.84 11.66
CA LEU A 128 4.51 -8.02 12.30
C LEU A 128 3.01 -7.84 12.55
N ALA A 129 2.58 -6.64 12.94
CA ALA A 129 1.17 -6.32 13.13
C ALA A 129 0.38 -6.52 11.84
N MET A 130 0.86 -5.95 10.73
CA MET A 130 0.27 -6.13 9.41
C MET A 130 0.29 -7.59 8.96
N CYS A 131 1.45 -8.25 9.10
CA CYS A 131 1.66 -9.63 8.70
C CYS A 131 0.67 -10.58 9.40
N LEU A 132 0.67 -10.58 10.74
CA LEU A 132 -0.17 -11.48 11.54
C LEU A 132 -1.65 -11.12 11.44
N GLY A 133 -1.99 -9.83 11.32
CA GLY A 133 -3.35 -9.37 11.09
C GLY A 133 -3.91 -9.83 9.74
N THR A 134 -3.09 -9.76 8.69
CA THR A 134 -3.47 -10.19 7.33
C THR A 134 -3.62 -11.70 7.25
N LEU A 135 -2.55 -12.44 7.60
CA LEU A 135 -2.56 -13.91 7.55
C LEU A 135 -3.59 -14.52 8.50
N GLY A 136 -3.80 -13.91 9.67
CA GLY A 136 -4.79 -14.36 10.63
C GLY A 136 -6.23 -14.25 10.12
N ARG A 137 -6.55 -13.19 9.36
CA ARG A 137 -7.87 -13.04 8.75
C ARG A 137 -8.08 -13.99 7.58
N GLU A 138 -7.06 -14.17 6.74
CA GLU A 138 -7.12 -15.10 5.60
C GLU A 138 -7.22 -16.56 6.06
N GLY A 139 -6.44 -16.94 7.06
CA GLY A 139 -6.43 -18.30 7.62
C GLY A 139 -7.55 -18.59 8.61
N GLY A 140 -8.32 -17.57 9.04
CA GLY A 140 -9.34 -17.74 10.08
C GLY A 140 -8.78 -18.02 11.47
N GLU A 141 -7.58 -17.52 11.78
CA GLU A 141 -6.79 -17.81 12.99
C GLU A 141 -6.85 -16.64 14.00
N PRO A 142 -7.75 -16.66 15.01
CA PRO A 142 -8.03 -15.49 15.85
C PRO A 142 -6.85 -15.08 16.73
N TRP A 143 -5.97 -16.02 17.06
CA TRP A 143 -4.78 -15.75 17.87
C TRP A 143 -3.76 -14.88 17.11
N MET A 144 -3.59 -15.09 15.80
CA MET A 144 -2.70 -14.27 14.96
C MET A 144 -3.22 -12.84 14.87
N VAL A 145 -4.53 -12.67 14.73
CA VAL A 145 -5.18 -11.34 14.71
C VAL A 145 -4.94 -10.62 16.04
N ARG A 146 -5.06 -11.33 17.17
CA ARG A 146 -4.81 -10.76 18.51
C ARG A 146 -3.34 -10.40 18.73
N GLU A 147 -2.42 -11.24 18.27
CA GLU A 147 -0.98 -10.96 18.37
C GLU A 147 -0.55 -9.82 17.44
N GLY A 148 -1.17 -9.73 16.25
CA GLY A 148 -1.01 -8.60 15.34
C GLY A 148 -1.47 -7.29 15.99
N LEU A 149 -2.62 -7.28 16.66
CA LEU A 149 -3.12 -6.11 17.40
C LEU A 149 -2.18 -5.70 18.55
N ARG A 150 -1.61 -6.67 19.27
CA ARG A 150 -0.62 -6.38 20.32
C ARG A 150 0.62 -5.70 19.72
N SER A 151 1.13 -6.25 18.61
CA SER A 151 2.29 -5.70 17.90
C SER A 151 2.01 -4.28 17.39
N TYR A 152 0.80 -4.03 16.90
CA TYR A 152 0.34 -2.70 16.48
C TYR A 152 0.40 -1.68 17.62
N THR A 153 -0.18 -1.99 18.78
CA THR A 153 -0.19 -1.09 19.94
C THR A 153 1.22 -0.80 20.45
N GLN A 154 2.12 -1.79 20.43
CA GLN A 154 3.52 -1.61 20.79
C GLN A 154 4.26 -0.72 19.79
N ALA A 155 4.01 -0.90 18.48
CA ALA A 155 4.57 -0.05 17.43
C ALA A 155 4.13 1.41 17.60
N LEU A 156 2.86 1.67 17.88
CA LEU A 156 2.36 3.02 18.19
C LEU A 156 3.08 3.65 19.37
N GLY A 157 3.31 2.90 20.44
CA GLY A 157 4.05 3.38 21.62
C GLY A 157 5.49 3.78 21.29
N GLU A 158 6.21 2.92 20.55
CA GLU A 158 7.59 3.20 20.14
C GLU A 158 7.70 4.35 19.15
N MET A 159 6.77 4.46 18.22
CA MET A 159 6.70 5.58 17.29
C MET A 159 6.41 6.89 18.00
N THR A 160 5.46 6.90 18.95
CA THR A 160 5.13 8.10 19.75
C THR A 160 6.35 8.62 20.51
N ILE A 161 7.18 7.72 21.04
CA ILE A 161 8.43 8.07 21.72
C ILE A 161 9.47 8.57 20.71
N GLY A 162 9.66 7.86 19.60
CA GLY A 162 10.68 8.22 18.62
C GLY A 162 10.40 9.50 17.84
N LEU A 163 9.13 9.89 17.64
CA LEU A 163 8.73 11.18 17.07
C LEU A 163 9.25 12.39 17.88
N ARG A 164 9.60 12.18 19.15
CA ARG A 164 10.18 13.24 20.00
C ARG A 164 11.67 13.47 19.73
N SER A 165 12.34 12.56 19.02
CA SER A 165 13.75 12.70 18.66
C SER A 165 13.89 13.23 17.21
N PRO A 166 14.65 14.32 16.98
CA PRO A 166 14.92 14.84 15.64
C PRO A 166 15.59 13.82 14.70
N GLU A 167 16.56 13.04 15.19
CA GLU A 167 17.31 12.07 14.38
C GLU A 167 16.46 10.86 13.96
N LYS A 168 15.57 10.40 14.85
CA LYS A 168 14.70 9.25 14.54
C LYS A 168 13.57 9.61 13.59
N ARG A 169 13.04 10.83 13.66
CA ARG A 169 11.94 11.32 12.81
C ARG A 169 12.24 11.24 11.31
N SER A 170 13.48 11.45 10.91
CA SER A 170 13.91 11.45 9.51
C SER A 170 14.51 10.11 9.06
N SER A 171 14.48 9.07 9.89
CA SER A 171 15.02 7.76 9.51
C SER A 171 14.05 7.01 8.59
N ASP A 172 14.59 6.32 7.58
CA ASP A 172 13.81 5.51 6.63
C ASP A 172 12.91 4.49 7.36
N ALA A 173 13.40 3.91 8.46
CA ALA A 173 12.63 2.96 9.25
C ALA A 173 11.39 3.61 9.90
N PHE A 174 11.50 4.85 10.39
CA PHE A 174 10.36 5.60 10.91
C PHE A 174 9.40 6.01 9.81
N LEU A 175 9.90 6.38 8.62
CA LEU A 175 9.05 6.70 7.47
C LEU A 175 8.27 5.48 6.98
N VAL A 176 8.93 4.32 6.88
CA VAL A 176 8.28 3.06 6.52
C VAL A 176 7.34 2.58 7.62
N ALA A 177 7.73 2.66 8.91
CA ALA A 177 6.84 2.34 10.02
C ALA A 177 5.63 3.28 10.05
N SER A 178 5.83 4.59 9.84
CA SER A 178 4.76 5.58 9.66
C SER A 178 3.85 5.23 8.51
N ARG A 179 4.39 4.77 7.38
CA ARG A 179 3.61 4.35 6.21
C ARG A 179 2.84 3.03 6.42
N LEU A 180 3.42 2.08 7.16
CA LEU A 180 2.76 0.84 7.56
C LEU A 180 1.64 1.09 8.58
N MET A 181 1.82 2.09 9.45
CA MET A 181 0.88 2.43 10.53
C MET A 181 -0.19 3.44 10.09
N GLY A 182 0.17 4.35 9.19
CA GLY A 182 -0.69 5.32 8.52
C GLY A 182 -0.59 5.08 7.02
N LEU A 183 -1.56 4.35 6.50
CA LEU A 183 -1.67 4.09 5.06
C LEU A 183 -2.23 5.32 4.32
N TYR A 184 -1.67 6.54 4.56
CA TYR A 184 -1.57 7.70 3.65
C TYR A 184 -0.86 8.91 4.33
N GLU A 185 -0.24 9.75 3.49
CA GLU A 185 0.25 11.14 3.73
C GLU A 185 1.78 11.40 3.86
N THR A 186 2.35 11.70 2.68
CA THR A 186 3.23 12.82 2.29
C THR A 186 4.28 13.37 3.26
N ILE A 187 5.58 13.12 2.95
CA ILE A 187 6.74 14.03 3.18
C ILE A 187 7.77 13.80 2.04
N PRO A 188 8.52 14.83 1.57
CA PRO A 188 9.18 14.83 0.27
C PRO A 188 10.60 14.24 0.29
N TRP A 189 11.03 13.73 -0.86
CA TRP A 189 12.37 13.19 -1.08
C TRP A 189 13.41 14.31 -1.21
N THR A 190 14.51 14.23 -0.47
CA THR A 190 15.74 15.00 -0.70
C THR A 190 16.83 14.12 -1.33
N ASN A 191 17.40 14.59 -2.45
CA ASN A 191 18.61 14.10 -3.14
C ASN A 191 18.53 12.90 -4.12
N ALA A 192 17.35 12.45 -4.54
CA ALA A 192 17.21 11.50 -5.66
C ALA A 192 16.53 12.15 -6.87
N ALA A 193 16.98 11.81 -8.09
CA ALA A 193 16.28 12.20 -9.30
C ALA A 193 14.87 11.60 -9.29
N LYS A 194 13.85 12.41 -9.63
CA LYS A 194 12.46 11.96 -9.71
C LYS A 194 12.36 10.85 -10.76
N VAL A 195 11.72 9.74 -10.39
CA VAL A 195 11.40 8.65 -11.34
C VAL A 195 9.99 8.84 -11.90
N PRO A 196 9.59 8.14 -12.99
CA PRO A 196 8.29 8.35 -13.63
C PRO A 196 7.09 8.38 -12.68
N LYS A 197 7.04 7.49 -11.67
CA LYS A 197 5.98 7.50 -10.65
C LYS A 197 5.91 8.82 -9.86
N ASP A 198 7.04 9.45 -9.56
CA ASP A 198 7.08 10.65 -8.71
C ASP A 198 6.53 11.84 -9.49
N LEU A 199 6.87 11.93 -10.77
CA LEU A 199 6.33 12.93 -11.69
C LEU A 199 4.82 12.78 -11.85
N LEU A 200 4.32 11.54 -11.95
CA LEU A 200 2.88 11.29 -12.05
C LEU A 200 2.15 11.63 -10.75
N LEU A 201 2.72 11.28 -9.60
CA LEU A 201 2.15 11.61 -8.29
C LEU A 201 2.14 13.12 -8.06
N ASP A 202 3.17 13.85 -8.47
CA ASP A 202 3.18 15.32 -8.41
C ASP A 202 2.03 15.93 -9.22
N ILE A 203 1.67 15.35 -10.38
CA ILE A 203 0.49 15.78 -11.14
C ILE A 203 -0.78 15.43 -10.36
N PHE A 204 -0.86 14.21 -9.83
CA PHE A 204 -2.06 13.71 -9.15
C PHE A 204 -2.38 14.51 -7.87
N VAL A 205 -1.37 14.97 -7.14
CA VAL A 205 -1.52 15.77 -5.92
C VAL A 205 -2.13 17.16 -6.19
N ASP A 206 -2.00 17.69 -7.41
CA ASP A 206 -2.57 18.99 -7.77
C ASP A 206 -4.06 18.89 -8.17
N ILE A 207 -4.53 17.71 -8.56
CA ILE A 207 -5.92 17.49 -9.02
C ILE A 207 -6.97 17.81 -7.95
N PRO A 208 -6.80 17.46 -6.67
CA PRO A 208 -7.70 17.92 -5.62
C PRO A 208 -7.93 19.43 -5.61
N GLY A 209 -6.91 20.24 -5.92
CA GLY A 209 -7.06 21.70 -6.04
C GLY A 209 -7.98 22.11 -7.20
N LEU A 210 -7.94 21.39 -8.33
CA LEU A 210 -8.87 21.62 -9.44
C LEU A 210 -10.33 21.31 -9.04
N LEU A 211 -10.53 20.24 -8.26
CA LEU A 211 -11.86 19.87 -7.77
C LEU A 211 -12.39 20.89 -6.75
N GLU A 212 -11.53 21.37 -5.86
CA GLU A 212 -11.87 22.43 -4.91
C GLU A 212 -12.22 23.75 -5.62
N ASP A 213 -11.43 24.15 -6.62
CA ASP A 213 -11.71 25.34 -7.43
C ASP A 213 -13.02 25.19 -8.23
N LEU A 214 -13.36 23.98 -8.70
CA LEU A 214 -14.64 23.68 -9.34
C LEU A 214 -15.81 23.88 -8.38
N ASP A 215 -15.71 23.37 -7.15
CA ASP A 215 -16.72 23.55 -6.12
C ASP A 215 -16.88 25.03 -5.73
N ALA A 216 -15.75 25.74 -5.55
CA ALA A 216 -15.75 27.16 -5.28
C ALA A 216 -16.44 27.96 -6.39
N LEU A 217 -16.18 27.61 -7.66
CA LEU A 217 -16.86 28.21 -8.80
C LEU A 217 -18.36 27.87 -8.82
N ALA A 218 -18.75 26.63 -8.52
CA ALA A 218 -20.15 26.21 -8.48
C ALA A 218 -20.96 26.95 -7.40
N LEU A 219 -20.33 27.27 -6.27
CA LEU A 219 -20.93 27.97 -5.14
C LEU A 219 -20.80 29.51 -5.22
N CYS A 220 -20.09 30.04 -6.20
CA CYS A 220 -19.85 31.48 -6.34
C CYS A 220 -21.05 32.21 -6.95
N ASP A 221 -21.77 32.97 -6.11
CA ASP A 221 -22.87 33.85 -6.50
C ASP A 221 -22.40 35.25 -6.96
N ASP A 222 -21.14 35.62 -6.71
CA ASP A 222 -20.58 36.93 -7.09
C ASP A 222 -20.30 36.99 -8.60
N ALA A 223 -21.06 37.85 -9.30
CA ALA A 223 -20.98 38.04 -10.74
C ALA A 223 -19.65 38.63 -11.24
N ALA A 224 -18.91 39.35 -10.40
CA ALA A 224 -17.60 39.93 -10.75
C ALA A 224 -16.46 38.93 -10.52
N LEU A 225 -16.56 38.09 -9.47
CA LEU A 225 -15.54 37.10 -9.13
C LEU A 225 -15.65 35.83 -9.97
N ARG A 226 -16.86 35.40 -10.31
CA ARG A 226 -17.13 34.14 -11.03
C ARG A 226 -16.35 34.01 -12.35
N PRO A 227 -16.22 35.03 -13.22
CA PRO A 227 -15.42 34.94 -14.44
C PRO A 227 -13.91 34.74 -14.17
N LEU A 228 -13.39 35.30 -13.07
CA LEU A 228 -11.97 35.15 -12.69
C LEU A 228 -11.68 33.72 -12.22
N LEU A 229 -12.55 33.17 -11.36
CA LEU A 229 -12.45 31.77 -10.92
C LEU A 229 -12.55 30.81 -12.09
N TYR A 230 -13.48 31.06 -13.01
CA TYR A 230 -13.62 30.30 -14.25
C TYR A 230 -12.32 30.32 -15.09
N ALA A 231 -11.79 31.51 -15.38
CA ALA A 231 -10.58 31.64 -16.21
C ALA A 231 -9.37 30.96 -15.58
N ARG A 232 -9.22 31.08 -14.25
CA ARG A 232 -8.16 30.41 -13.50
C ARG A 232 -8.28 28.89 -13.57
N LEU A 233 -9.46 28.35 -13.28
CA LEU A 233 -9.68 26.90 -13.29
C LEU A 233 -9.45 26.30 -14.67
N VAL A 234 -9.93 26.96 -15.74
CA VAL A 234 -9.64 26.53 -17.12
C VAL A 234 -8.13 26.53 -17.39
N ALA A 235 -7.40 27.57 -16.99
CA ALA A 235 -5.95 27.65 -17.18
C ALA A 235 -5.20 26.56 -16.40
N ASP A 236 -5.62 26.26 -15.17
CA ASP A 236 -5.00 25.24 -14.33
C ASP A 236 -5.31 23.82 -14.84
N CYS A 237 -6.51 23.57 -15.41
CA CYS A 237 -6.82 22.33 -16.14
C CYS A 237 -5.91 22.12 -17.36
N TRP A 238 -5.66 23.17 -18.17
CA TRP A 238 -4.76 23.08 -19.33
C TRP A 238 -3.30 22.89 -18.92
N ARG A 239 -2.84 23.56 -17.86
CA ARG A 239 -1.49 23.31 -17.30
C ARG A 239 -1.33 21.86 -16.85
N THR A 240 -2.39 21.29 -16.30
CA THR A 240 -2.40 19.88 -15.88
C THR A 240 -2.41 18.94 -17.10
N ASP A 241 -3.18 19.25 -18.16
CA ASP A 241 -3.13 18.54 -19.46
C ASP A 241 -1.71 18.52 -20.04
N GLU A 242 -1.02 19.66 -20.12
CA GLU A 242 0.35 19.73 -20.65
C GLU A 242 1.31 18.79 -19.91
N ARG A 243 1.21 18.73 -18.59
CA ARG A 243 2.02 17.83 -17.75
C ARG A 243 1.64 16.36 -17.94
N LEU A 244 0.36 16.05 -18.06
CA LEU A 244 -0.12 14.69 -18.35
C LEU A 244 0.37 14.22 -19.73
N VAL A 245 0.30 15.07 -20.75
CA VAL A 245 0.79 14.77 -22.10
C VAL A 245 2.30 14.56 -22.10
N SER A 246 3.08 15.47 -21.50
CA SER A 246 4.54 15.31 -21.39
C SER A 246 4.92 14.03 -20.65
N TRP A 247 4.25 13.73 -19.52
CA TRP A 247 4.48 12.48 -18.81
C TRP A 247 4.17 11.26 -19.67
N PHE A 248 3.05 11.26 -20.40
CA PHE A 248 2.68 10.14 -21.25
C PHE A 248 3.67 9.92 -22.40
N GLU A 249 4.12 10.99 -23.05
CA GLU A 249 5.04 10.88 -24.19
C GLU A 249 6.47 10.52 -23.76
N GLU A 250 6.96 11.09 -22.66
CA GLU A 250 8.38 11.00 -22.29
C GLU A 250 8.67 9.95 -21.20
N GLN A 251 7.70 9.68 -20.31
CA GLN A 251 7.95 8.94 -19.08
C GLN A 251 7.14 7.64 -18.99
N SER A 252 6.05 7.49 -19.74
CA SER A 252 5.18 6.33 -19.58
C SER A 252 5.78 5.05 -20.16
N PRO A 253 5.48 3.88 -19.56
CA PRO A 253 6.03 2.59 -19.99
C PRO A 253 5.30 2.04 -21.24
N ARG A 254 5.22 2.82 -22.33
CA ARG A 254 4.41 2.52 -23.53
C ARG A 254 4.73 1.18 -24.16
N ALA A 255 6.01 0.91 -24.42
CA ALA A 255 6.43 -0.35 -25.02
C ALA A 255 6.03 -1.56 -24.17
N HIS A 256 6.14 -1.44 -22.85
CA HIS A 256 5.74 -2.49 -21.91
C HIS A 256 4.22 -2.67 -21.89
N LEU A 257 3.46 -1.57 -21.90
CA LEU A 257 2.01 -1.60 -21.96
C LEU A 257 1.51 -2.26 -23.25
N GLU A 258 2.10 -1.97 -24.40
CA GLU A 258 1.72 -2.61 -25.67
C GLU A 258 2.04 -4.11 -25.66
N ALA A 259 3.23 -4.51 -25.19
CA ALA A 259 3.57 -5.93 -25.03
C ALA A 259 2.64 -6.67 -24.04
N LEU A 260 2.09 -5.96 -23.04
CA LEU A 260 1.12 -6.50 -22.11
C LEU A 260 -0.27 -6.67 -22.73
N LYS A 261 -0.69 -5.72 -23.58
CA LYS A 261 -1.94 -5.79 -24.34
C LYS A 261 -1.90 -6.93 -25.37
N GLU A 262 -0.78 -7.12 -26.06
CA GLU A 262 -0.60 -8.22 -27.03
C GLU A 262 -0.76 -9.61 -26.38
N ARG A 263 -0.41 -9.73 -25.10
CA ARG A 263 -0.63 -10.95 -24.31
C ARG A 263 -2.03 -11.05 -23.70
N GLU A 264 -2.93 -10.13 -24.04
CA GLU A 264 -4.28 -10.02 -23.48
C GLU A 264 -4.29 -10.02 -21.95
N TYR A 265 -3.28 -9.38 -21.33
CA TYR A 265 -3.14 -9.30 -19.88
C TYR A 265 -2.98 -10.66 -19.17
N LYS A 266 -2.65 -11.74 -19.88
CA LYS A 266 -2.46 -13.08 -19.30
C LYS A 266 -1.12 -13.19 -18.57
N GLU A 267 -1.14 -13.93 -17.45
CA GLU A 267 0.05 -14.27 -16.65
C GLU A 267 0.92 -13.05 -16.27
N PRO A 268 0.37 -12.11 -15.47
CA PRO A 268 1.04 -10.87 -15.14
C PRO A 268 2.24 -11.12 -14.25
N THR A 269 3.35 -10.52 -14.65
CA THR A 269 4.57 -10.41 -13.85
C THR A 269 4.45 -9.24 -12.85
N PRO A 270 5.32 -9.16 -11.83
CA PRO A 270 5.37 -8.00 -10.94
C PRO A 270 5.61 -6.67 -11.67
N GLU A 271 6.31 -6.69 -12.79
CA GLU A 271 6.52 -5.53 -13.66
C GLU A 271 5.24 -5.14 -14.39
N ASP A 272 4.48 -6.12 -14.90
CA ASP A 272 3.16 -5.87 -15.50
C ASP A 272 2.22 -5.23 -14.49
N THR A 273 2.23 -5.70 -13.24
CA THR A 273 1.47 -5.07 -12.17
C THR A 273 1.90 -3.63 -11.94
N ALA A 274 3.20 -3.34 -11.87
CA ALA A 274 3.71 -1.99 -11.67
C ALA A 274 3.33 -1.04 -12.83
N VAL A 275 3.41 -1.52 -14.07
CA VAL A 275 2.98 -0.78 -15.26
C VAL A 275 1.46 -0.53 -15.21
N ALA A 276 0.67 -1.55 -14.87
CA ALA A 276 -0.78 -1.40 -14.68
C ALA A 276 -1.13 -0.36 -13.61
N MET A 277 -0.37 -0.30 -12.50
CA MET A 277 -0.56 0.69 -11.45
C MET A 277 -0.33 2.11 -11.98
N SER A 278 0.81 2.32 -12.64
CA SER A 278 1.15 3.65 -13.17
C SER A 278 0.15 4.11 -14.23
N MET A 279 -0.24 3.22 -15.14
CA MET A 279 -1.17 3.55 -16.23
C MET A 279 -2.60 3.79 -15.73
N SER A 280 -3.08 2.98 -14.77
CA SER A 280 -4.40 3.20 -14.18
C SER A 280 -4.48 4.53 -13.42
N LEU A 281 -3.40 4.92 -12.73
CA LEU A 281 -3.30 6.24 -12.07
C LEU A 281 -3.28 7.38 -13.10
N TYR A 282 -2.51 7.25 -14.18
CA TYR A 282 -2.49 8.23 -15.27
C TYR A 282 -3.88 8.42 -15.91
N TRP A 283 -4.57 7.34 -16.27
CA TRP A 283 -5.92 7.45 -16.84
C TRP A 283 -6.93 8.01 -15.85
N THR A 284 -6.78 7.73 -14.56
CA THR A 284 -7.59 8.35 -13.51
C THR A 284 -7.35 9.86 -13.43
N ALA A 285 -6.08 10.28 -13.53
CA ALA A 285 -5.71 11.69 -13.57
C ALA A 285 -6.33 12.41 -14.78
N CYS A 286 -6.26 11.79 -15.96
CA CYS A 286 -6.92 12.28 -17.17
C CYS A 286 -8.45 12.38 -16.97
N LEU A 287 -9.10 11.34 -16.45
CA LEU A 287 -10.54 11.35 -16.20
C LEU A 287 -10.94 12.51 -15.30
N LEU A 288 -10.26 12.71 -14.17
CA LEU A 288 -10.56 13.79 -13.22
C LEU A 288 -10.32 15.18 -13.84
N THR A 289 -9.18 15.37 -14.50
CA THR A 289 -8.81 16.66 -15.08
C THR A 289 -9.74 17.05 -16.23
N TYR A 290 -9.98 16.14 -17.17
CA TYR A 290 -10.80 16.43 -18.35
C TYR A 290 -12.29 16.47 -18.03
N SER A 291 -12.79 15.65 -17.09
CA SER A 291 -14.17 15.81 -16.61
C SER A 291 -14.40 17.15 -15.94
N THR A 292 -13.42 17.62 -15.14
CA THR A 292 -13.44 18.97 -14.54
C THR A 292 -13.50 20.04 -15.64
N LEU A 293 -12.60 19.99 -16.62
CA LEU A 293 -12.59 20.96 -17.72
C LEU A 293 -13.92 20.96 -18.49
N ILE A 294 -14.42 19.78 -18.87
CA ILE A 294 -15.69 19.63 -19.59
C ILE A 294 -16.85 20.21 -18.76
N LEU A 295 -16.93 19.90 -17.46
CA LEU A 295 -17.96 20.45 -16.58
C LEU A 295 -17.91 21.98 -16.56
N VAL A 296 -16.73 22.57 -16.33
CA VAL A 296 -16.53 24.02 -16.30
C VAL A 296 -16.99 24.67 -17.61
N LEU A 297 -16.63 24.09 -18.75
CA LEU A 297 -17.06 24.57 -20.06
C LEU A 297 -18.58 24.46 -20.26
N THR A 298 -19.21 23.38 -19.80
CA THR A 298 -20.68 23.24 -19.89
C THR A 298 -21.46 24.20 -18.99
N PHE A 299 -20.94 24.55 -17.82
CA PHE A 299 -21.61 25.46 -16.88
C PHE A 299 -21.58 26.92 -17.32
N ASN A 300 -20.75 27.28 -18.31
CA ASN A 300 -20.61 28.65 -18.78
C ASN A 300 -20.83 28.74 -20.30
N PRO A 301 -22.08 28.79 -20.78
CA PRO A 301 -22.41 28.73 -22.21
C PRO A 301 -21.95 29.95 -23.03
N THR A 302 -21.46 31.01 -22.40
CA THR A 302 -20.83 32.17 -23.06
C THR A 302 -19.30 32.01 -23.19
N SER A 303 -18.77 30.84 -22.84
CA SER A 303 -17.36 30.50 -23.03
C SER A 303 -16.94 30.67 -24.50
N PRO A 304 -15.79 31.32 -24.78
CA PRO A 304 -15.22 31.36 -26.13
C PRO A 304 -14.65 29.99 -26.59
N LEU A 305 -14.46 29.05 -25.66
CA LEU A 305 -14.03 27.68 -25.93
C LEU A 305 -15.25 26.78 -26.02
N ASP A 306 -15.49 26.21 -27.20
CA ASP A 306 -16.56 25.24 -27.45
C ASP A 306 -16.05 23.82 -27.16
N ILE A 307 -16.87 23.01 -26.47
CA ILE A 307 -16.61 21.59 -26.21
C ILE A 307 -16.35 20.81 -27.50
N THR A 308 -16.93 21.25 -28.63
CA THR A 308 -16.71 20.61 -29.93
C THR A 308 -15.28 20.79 -30.47
N THR A 309 -14.51 21.72 -29.91
CA THR A 309 -13.12 22.01 -30.31
C THR A 309 -12.08 21.32 -29.42
N LEU A 310 -12.51 20.53 -28.43
CA LEU A 310 -11.59 19.84 -27.55
C LEU A 310 -10.79 18.75 -28.29
N PRO A 311 -9.50 18.57 -27.96
CA PRO A 311 -8.67 17.52 -28.55
C PRO A 311 -9.27 16.12 -28.39
N GLU A 312 -9.08 15.25 -29.38
CA GLU A 312 -9.59 13.86 -29.36
C GLU A 312 -9.12 13.07 -28.13
N ARG A 313 -7.91 13.36 -27.63
CA ARG A 313 -7.38 12.75 -26.39
C ARG A 313 -8.26 12.98 -25.16
N MET A 314 -9.11 14.02 -25.14
CA MET A 314 -10.02 14.31 -24.03
C MET A 314 -11.30 13.47 -24.07
N ASN A 315 -11.37 12.44 -24.93
CA ASN A 315 -12.45 11.47 -24.91
C ASN A 315 -12.38 10.58 -23.66
N LEU A 316 -13.21 10.91 -22.67
CA LEU A 316 -13.29 10.23 -21.37
C LEU A 316 -13.62 8.73 -21.48
N ASN A 317 -14.42 8.31 -22.48
CA ASN A 317 -14.81 6.92 -22.63
C ASN A 317 -13.62 6.00 -22.93
N SER A 318 -12.62 6.51 -23.66
CA SER A 318 -11.38 5.78 -23.96
C SER A 318 -10.60 5.43 -22.69
N TYR A 319 -10.55 6.35 -21.73
CA TYR A 319 -9.89 6.12 -20.44
C TYR A 319 -10.65 5.12 -19.57
N CYS A 320 -11.99 5.19 -19.57
CA CYS A 320 -12.80 4.19 -18.86
C CYS A 320 -12.63 2.78 -19.44
N ALA A 321 -12.57 2.64 -20.77
CA ALA A 321 -12.29 1.36 -21.42
C ALA A 321 -10.90 0.84 -21.04
N ALA A 322 -9.87 1.70 -21.11
CA ALA A 322 -8.50 1.33 -20.75
C ALA A 322 -8.38 0.90 -19.27
N ILE A 323 -9.04 1.62 -18.35
CA ILE A 323 -9.11 1.22 -16.94
C ILE A 323 -9.84 -0.12 -16.80
N ALA A 324 -11.00 -0.27 -17.44
CA ALA A 324 -11.78 -1.51 -17.36
C ALA A 324 -11.00 -2.73 -17.86
N ASP A 325 -10.12 -2.55 -18.85
CA ASP A 325 -9.25 -3.61 -19.35
C ASP A 325 -8.09 -3.93 -18.42
N ILE A 326 -7.34 -2.92 -17.97
CA ILE A 326 -6.11 -3.15 -17.22
C ILE A 326 -6.36 -3.65 -15.80
N LEU A 327 -7.51 -3.31 -15.20
CA LEU A 327 -7.85 -3.72 -13.83
C LEU A 327 -7.91 -5.24 -13.67
N GLU A 328 -8.16 -5.98 -14.76
CA GLU A 328 -8.16 -7.45 -14.78
C GLU A 328 -6.90 -8.03 -14.13
N ILE A 329 -5.74 -7.40 -14.36
CA ILE A 329 -4.45 -7.84 -13.83
C ILE A 329 -4.49 -7.91 -12.31
N PHE A 330 -5.05 -6.91 -11.63
CA PHE A 330 -5.00 -6.82 -10.17
C PHE A 330 -5.82 -7.89 -9.46
N PHE A 331 -6.73 -8.56 -10.17
CA PHE A 331 -7.57 -9.64 -9.65
C PHE A 331 -7.04 -11.04 -9.98
N GLN A 332 -5.93 -11.14 -10.71
CA GLN A 332 -5.32 -12.45 -10.98
C GLN A 332 -4.66 -13.02 -9.71
N PRO A 333 -4.67 -14.36 -9.53
CA PRO A 333 -4.08 -14.98 -8.34
C PRO A 333 -2.60 -14.63 -8.13
N SER A 334 -1.86 -14.37 -9.21
CA SER A 334 -0.45 -13.99 -9.19
C SER A 334 -0.21 -12.54 -8.80
N SER A 335 -1.22 -11.69 -8.65
CA SER A 335 -1.02 -10.26 -8.42
C SER A 335 -0.88 -9.89 -6.94
N GLY A 336 -1.19 -10.80 -6.02
CA GLY A 336 -1.06 -10.59 -4.58
C GLY A 336 -2.03 -9.53 -4.02
N ILE A 337 -2.12 -9.46 -2.69
CA ILE A 337 -3.07 -8.58 -1.99
C ILE A 337 -2.77 -7.09 -2.24
N PHE A 338 -1.48 -6.73 -2.37
CA PHE A 338 -1.02 -5.36 -2.61
C PHE A 338 -1.71 -4.72 -3.81
N SER A 339 -1.88 -5.48 -4.89
CA SER A 339 -2.49 -5.04 -6.14
C SER A 339 -3.94 -4.59 -5.99
N VAL A 340 -4.71 -5.34 -5.20
CA VAL A 340 -6.15 -5.07 -4.97
C VAL A 340 -6.36 -3.75 -4.25
N GLN A 341 -5.42 -3.33 -3.39
CA GLN A 341 -5.52 -2.08 -2.62
C GLN A 341 -5.49 -0.83 -3.52
N LEU A 342 -5.00 -0.94 -4.74
CA LEU A 342 -4.87 0.18 -5.67
C LEU A 342 -6.04 0.28 -6.66
N VAL A 343 -6.92 -0.73 -6.68
CA VAL A 343 -8.10 -0.77 -7.55
C VAL A 343 -9.19 0.25 -7.19
N PRO A 344 -9.51 0.53 -5.90
CA PRO A 344 -10.68 1.32 -5.55
C PRO A 344 -10.76 2.69 -6.23
N LEU A 345 -9.65 3.43 -6.27
CA LEU A 345 -9.62 4.77 -6.87
C LEU A 345 -9.91 4.75 -8.39
N PRO A 346 -9.12 4.07 -9.25
CA PRO A 346 -9.38 4.03 -10.68
C PRO A 346 -10.74 3.40 -11.02
N LEU A 347 -11.12 2.31 -10.33
CA LEU A 347 -12.42 1.66 -10.51
C LEU A 347 -13.58 2.58 -10.14
N GLY A 348 -13.47 3.25 -9.00
CA GLY A 348 -14.48 4.16 -8.47
C GLY A 348 -14.70 5.37 -9.38
N ILE A 349 -13.62 6.04 -9.81
CA ILE A 349 -13.72 7.21 -10.71
C ILE A 349 -14.33 6.83 -12.06
N ALA A 350 -13.85 5.74 -12.69
CA ALA A 350 -14.39 5.29 -13.97
C ALA A 350 -15.87 4.86 -13.85
N LEU A 351 -16.23 4.17 -12.77
CA LEU A 351 -17.61 3.77 -12.52
C LEU A 351 -18.51 4.99 -12.30
N SER A 352 -18.10 5.95 -11.48
CA SER A 352 -18.85 7.18 -11.24
C SER A 352 -19.09 7.97 -12.53
N TYR A 353 -18.05 8.13 -13.36
CA TYR A 353 -18.20 8.78 -14.66
C TYR A 353 -19.20 8.03 -15.56
N LEU A 354 -19.00 6.73 -15.82
CA LEU A 354 -19.88 5.95 -16.70
C LEU A 354 -21.33 5.94 -16.19
N ALA A 355 -21.51 5.86 -14.88
CA ALA A 355 -22.83 5.87 -14.26
C ALA A 355 -23.53 7.25 -14.44
N SER A 356 -22.78 8.36 -14.42
CA SER A 356 -23.33 9.70 -14.71
C SER A 356 -23.85 9.86 -16.14
N THR A 357 -23.31 9.09 -17.10
CA THR A 357 -23.68 9.15 -18.53
C THR A 357 -24.93 8.32 -18.89
N LEU A 358 -25.52 7.60 -17.93
CA LEU A 358 -26.68 6.75 -18.17
C LEU A 358 -27.90 7.55 -18.65
N LYS A 359 -28.57 7.06 -19.69
CA LYS A 359 -29.80 7.66 -20.24
C LYS A 359 -31.00 6.72 -20.08
N PRO A 360 -32.20 7.24 -19.76
CA PRO A 360 -33.38 6.41 -19.58
C PRO A 360 -33.68 5.56 -20.82
N GLY A 361 -33.96 4.27 -20.61
CA GLY A 361 -34.33 3.34 -21.70
C GLY A 361 -33.19 2.87 -22.60
N THR A 362 -31.97 3.39 -22.44
CA THR A 362 -30.78 2.89 -23.14
C THR A 362 -30.08 1.78 -22.35
N PRO A 363 -29.48 0.78 -23.01
CA PRO A 363 -28.65 -0.20 -22.31
C PRO A 363 -27.41 0.48 -21.72
N PRO A 364 -26.95 0.08 -20.52
CA PRO A 364 -25.75 0.63 -19.92
C PRO A 364 -24.49 0.28 -20.75
N PRO A 365 -23.44 1.13 -20.71
CA PRO A 365 -22.16 0.88 -21.40
C PRO A 365 -21.56 -0.49 -21.05
N THR A 366 -20.84 -1.08 -22.00
CA THR A 366 -20.17 -2.39 -21.82
C THR A 366 -19.12 -2.36 -20.72
N GLU A 367 -18.38 -1.25 -20.64
CA GLU A 367 -17.32 -0.99 -19.68
C GLU A 367 -17.90 -0.92 -18.27
N LEU A 368 -19.09 -0.32 -18.11
CA LEU A 368 -19.77 -0.24 -16.82
C LEU A 368 -20.07 -1.65 -16.27
N LYS A 369 -20.57 -2.54 -17.13
CA LYS A 369 -20.80 -3.96 -16.75
C LYS A 369 -19.50 -4.66 -16.37
N LYS A 370 -18.43 -4.43 -17.13
CA LYS A 370 -17.11 -5.02 -16.86
C LYS A 370 -16.56 -4.57 -15.50
N LEU A 371 -16.61 -3.27 -15.21
CA LEU A 371 -16.15 -2.69 -13.94
C LEU A 371 -16.88 -3.30 -12.72
N LEU A 372 -18.19 -3.50 -12.81
CA LEU A 372 -18.95 -4.15 -11.73
C LEU A 372 -18.59 -5.61 -11.54
N GLY A 373 -18.24 -6.30 -12.63
CA GLY A 373 -17.78 -7.68 -12.59
C GLY A 373 -16.59 -7.86 -11.66
N TYR A 374 -15.80 -6.81 -11.43
CA TYR A 374 -14.70 -6.86 -10.47
C TYR A 374 -15.13 -6.98 -9.01
N PHE A 375 -16.35 -6.60 -8.65
CA PHE A 375 -16.83 -6.73 -7.27
C PHE A 375 -17.02 -8.18 -6.83
N THR A 376 -17.10 -9.12 -7.77
CA THR A 376 -17.22 -10.56 -7.50
C THR A 376 -15.97 -11.34 -7.89
N ARG A 377 -14.92 -10.66 -8.36
CA ARG A 377 -13.67 -11.28 -8.83
C ARG A 377 -12.68 -11.55 -7.70
N GLY A 378 -12.25 -12.81 -7.61
CA GLY A 378 -11.17 -13.23 -6.71
C GLY A 378 -11.48 -12.96 -5.23
N ALA A 379 -10.47 -13.13 -4.37
CA ALA A 379 -10.61 -12.88 -2.93
C ALA A 379 -10.77 -11.39 -2.58
N GLY A 380 -10.27 -10.49 -3.45
CA GLY A 380 -10.25 -9.05 -3.22
C GLY A 380 -11.50 -8.28 -3.68
N GLY A 381 -12.19 -8.78 -4.70
CA GLY A 381 -13.34 -8.10 -5.33
C GLY A 381 -14.46 -7.72 -4.37
N PRO A 382 -14.95 -8.63 -3.51
CA PRO A 382 -16.03 -8.31 -2.57
C PRO A 382 -15.68 -7.20 -1.59
N SER A 383 -14.41 -7.14 -1.15
CA SER A 383 -13.90 -6.08 -0.27
C SER A 383 -13.88 -4.73 -0.99
N VAL A 384 -13.36 -4.69 -2.23
CA VAL A 384 -13.36 -3.48 -3.07
C VAL A 384 -14.78 -2.99 -3.33
N GLY A 385 -15.70 -3.89 -3.68
CA GLY A 385 -17.11 -3.55 -3.89
C GLY A 385 -17.79 -3.03 -2.64
N SER A 386 -17.53 -3.64 -1.47
CA SER A 386 -18.06 -3.16 -0.18
C SER A 386 -17.54 -1.76 0.15
N PHE A 387 -16.24 -1.53 -0.01
CA PHE A 387 -15.61 -0.24 0.20
C PHE A 387 -16.22 0.84 -0.72
N LEU A 388 -16.28 0.58 -2.03
CA LEU A 388 -16.82 1.55 -2.99
C LEU A 388 -18.31 1.84 -2.76
N ARG A 389 -19.12 0.82 -2.44
CA ARG A 389 -20.52 1.02 -2.04
C ARG A 389 -20.63 1.90 -0.80
N SER A 390 -19.81 1.64 0.22
CA SER A 390 -19.82 2.45 1.45
C SER A 390 -19.41 3.90 1.16
N MET A 391 -18.37 4.11 0.37
CA MET A 391 -17.90 5.43 -0.04
C MET A 391 -18.98 6.19 -0.83
N MET A 392 -19.65 5.52 -1.77
CA MET A 392 -20.77 6.06 -2.56
C MET A 392 -21.97 6.46 -1.69
N LEU A 393 -22.37 5.61 -0.74
CA LEU A 393 -23.50 5.88 0.14
C LEU A 393 -23.22 6.99 1.17
N ASN A 394 -21.96 7.18 1.55
CA ASN A 394 -21.57 8.25 2.47
C ASN A 394 -21.49 9.62 1.78
N GLY A 395 -21.17 9.67 0.48
CA GLY A 395 -21.20 10.90 -0.33
C GLY A 395 -22.60 11.49 -0.55
N MET A 396 -23.67 10.75 -0.22
CA MET A 396 -25.07 11.23 -0.33
C MET A 396 -25.54 12.09 0.86
N GLY A 397 -24.66 12.42 1.82
CA GLY A 397 -24.99 13.28 2.97
C GLY A 397 -25.85 12.61 4.06
N LYS A 398 -26.53 13.42 4.88
CA LYS A 398 -27.34 13.00 6.05
C LYS A 398 -28.68 12.33 5.65
N LEU A 399 -28.62 11.26 4.87
CA LEU A 399 -29.79 10.41 4.62
C LEU A 399 -30.00 9.40 5.77
N SER A 400 -31.26 9.06 6.05
CA SER A 400 -31.61 7.99 7.00
C SER A 400 -31.09 6.62 6.51
N ASN A 401 -30.85 5.66 7.41
CA ASN A 401 -30.37 4.32 7.04
C ASN A 401 -31.32 3.60 6.07
N ALA A 402 -32.64 3.79 6.22
CA ALA A 402 -33.64 3.23 5.30
C ALA A 402 -33.54 3.86 3.90
N SER A 403 -33.32 5.17 3.82
CA SER A 403 -33.09 5.89 2.56
C SER A 403 -31.79 5.46 1.89
N LYS A 404 -30.72 5.21 2.66
CA LYS A 404 -29.45 4.68 2.14
C LYS A 404 -29.62 3.28 1.54
N SER A 405 -30.36 2.39 2.21
CA SER A 405 -30.65 1.05 1.70
C SER A 405 -31.47 1.10 0.41
N ALA A 406 -32.55 1.88 0.37
CA ALA A 406 -33.38 2.01 -0.83
C ALA A 406 -32.62 2.63 -2.02
N ASN A 407 -31.70 3.56 -1.75
CA ASN A 407 -30.83 4.13 -2.76
C ASN A 407 -29.74 3.15 -3.23
N ALA A 408 -29.23 2.29 -2.35
CA ALA A 408 -28.34 1.20 -2.74
C ALA A 408 -29.04 0.25 -3.72
N ASP A 409 -30.29 -0.13 -3.45
CA ASP A 409 -31.06 -1.00 -4.35
C ASP A 409 -31.38 -0.33 -5.70
N ARG A 410 -31.67 0.98 -5.70
CA ARG A 410 -31.83 1.78 -6.94
C ARG A 410 -30.53 1.84 -7.73
N PHE A 411 -29.42 2.09 -7.04
CA PHE A 411 -28.09 2.15 -7.64
C PHE A 411 -27.72 0.80 -8.27
N GLU A 412 -27.92 -0.31 -7.56
CA GLU A 412 -27.69 -1.65 -8.11
C GLU A 412 -28.59 -1.95 -9.30
N ARG A 413 -29.89 -1.59 -9.26
CA ARG A 413 -30.79 -1.73 -10.41
C ARG A 413 -30.40 -0.85 -11.59
N ALA A 414 -29.94 0.38 -11.33
CA ALA A 414 -29.49 1.30 -12.37
C ALA A 414 -28.31 0.71 -13.16
N ILE A 415 -27.46 -0.02 -12.45
CA ILE A 415 -26.15 -0.43 -12.93
C ILE A 415 -26.15 -1.89 -13.46
N SER A 416 -27.13 -2.71 -13.06
CA SER A 416 -27.30 -4.10 -13.50
C SER A 416 -28.38 -4.32 -14.59
N GLY A 417 -29.21 -3.32 -14.93
CA GLY A 417 -30.37 -3.48 -15.83
C GLY A 417 -30.63 -2.32 -16.79
N ARG A 418 -31.87 -2.20 -17.31
CA ARG A 418 -32.34 -0.99 -18.03
C ARG A 418 -32.79 0.03 -16.97
N PRO A 419 -32.02 1.08 -16.70
CA PRO A 419 -32.28 1.97 -15.56
C PRO A 419 -33.56 2.78 -15.78
N THR A 420 -34.40 2.88 -14.75
CA THR A 420 -35.57 3.78 -14.75
C THR A 420 -35.11 5.24 -14.52
N PRO A 421 -35.94 6.25 -14.82
CA PRO A 421 -35.60 7.65 -14.53
C PRO A 421 -35.22 7.90 -13.06
N ASP A 422 -35.86 7.21 -12.11
CA ASP A 422 -35.55 7.35 -10.68
C ASP A 422 -34.24 6.67 -10.29
N ASP A 423 -33.90 5.57 -10.96
CA ASP A 423 -32.62 4.88 -10.77
C ASP A 423 -31.46 5.76 -11.28
N ILE A 424 -31.65 6.45 -12.41
CA ILE A 424 -30.67 7.41 -12.97
C ILE A 424 -30.50 8.62 -12.05
N LYS A 425 -31.60 9.21 -11.57
CA LYS A 425 -31.53 10.34 -10.62
C LYS A 425 -30.77 9.95 -9.35
N CYS A 426 -30.94 8.72 -8.87
CA CYS A 426 -30.19 8.21 -7.73
C CYS A 426 -28.68 8.17 -8.01
N VAL A 427 -28.29 7.59 -9.15
CA VAL A 427 -26.88 7.48 -9.58
C VAL A 427 -26.23 8.86 -9.81
N GLN A 428 -26.92 9.75 -10.52
CA GLN A 428 -26.43 11.10 -10.77
C GLN A 428 -26.30 11.90 -9.48
N GLY A 429 -27.26 11.76 -8.54
CA GLY A 429 -27.15 12.37 -7.21
C GLY A 429 -25.96 11.84 -6.38
N VAL A 430 -25.58 10.57 -6.52
CA VAL A 430 -24.35 10.00 -5.91
C VAL A 430 -23.10 10.61 -6.56
N SER A 431 -23.08 10.73 -7.90
CA SER A 431 -21.98 11.34 -8.64
C SER A 431 -21.80 12.83 -8.30
N GLU A 432 -22.90 13.56 -8.15
CA GLU A 432 -22.88 14.94 -7.66
C GLU A 432 -22.43 15.02 -6.19
N GLY A 433 -22.83 14.05 -5.37
CA GLY A 433 -22.34 13.89 -4.00
C GLY A 433 -20.83 13.70 -3.97
N TRP A 434 -20.25 12.91 -4.88
CA TRP A 434 -18.81 12.73 -5.02
C TRP A 434 -18.09 14.04 -5.40
N ALA A 435 -18.64 14.82 -6.33
CA ALA A 435 -18.12 16.15 -6.63
C ALA A 435 -18.09 17.03 -5.36
N ARG A 436 -19.19 17.04 -4.59
CA ARG A 436 -19.34 17.85 -3.37
C ARG A 436 -18.67 17.30 -2.10
N SER A 437 -18.14 16.07 -2.12
CA SER A 437 -17.59 15.37 -0.94
C SER A 437 -16.06 15.40 -0.87
N ALA A 438 -15.38 16.10 -1.79
CA ALA A 438 -13.96 16.41 -1.62
C ALA A 438 -13.80 17.34 -0.39
N PRO A 439 -12.81 17.09 0.49
CA PRO A 439 -12.95 17.43 1.91
C PRO A 439 -12.57 18.88 2.22
N LEU A 440 -13.54 19.76 2.51
CA LEU A 440 -13.36 20.89 3.43
C LEU A 440 -14.68 21.27 4.13
N GLN A 441 -15.01 20.57 5.21
CA GLN A 441 -15.75 21.23 6.30
C GLN A 441 -14.73 22.05 7.09
N ASN A 442 -14.71 23.37 6.89
CA ASN A 442 -14.05 24.27 7.82
C ASN A 442 -14.58 24.01 9.24
N PRO A 443 -13.71 23.83 10.26
CA PRO A 443 -14.17 23.87 11.64
C PRO A 443 -14.75 25.27 11.90
N PRO A 444 -15.80 25.40 12.73
CA PRO A 444 -16.28 26.72 13.12
C PRO A 444 -15.13 27.45 13.80
N ILE A 445 -14.80 28.63 13.27
CA ILE A 445 -13.94 29.61 13.93
C ILE A 445 -14.54 29.82 15.31
N MET A 446 -13.91 29.24 16.34
CA MET A 446 -14.16 29.65 17.71
C MET A 446 -13.70 31.10 17.79
N SER A 447 -14.66 32.02 17.86
CA SER A 447 -14.37 33.41 18.17
C SER A 447 -13.57 33.45 19.47
N GLU A 448 -12.37 34.02 19.37
CA GLU A 448 -11.58 34.35 20.54
C GLU A 448 -12.45 35.19 21.49
N ARG A 449 -12.55 34.71 22.72
CA ARG A 449 -13.00 35.54 23.84
C ARG A 449 -12.08 36.74 23.89
N ALA A 450 -12.61 37.90 23.47
CA ALA A 450 -12.10 39.19 23.87
C ALA A 450 -12.03 39.20 25.41
N THR A 451 -10.81 39.13 25.91
CA THR A 451 -10.47 39.41 27.29
C THR A 451 -10.74 40.89 27.52
N SER A 452 -11.86 41.19 28.18
CA SER A 452 -12.08 42.47 28.82
C SER A 452 -11.07 42.61 29.96
N ILE A 453 -9.94 43.26 29.68
CA ILE A 453 -9.08 43.83 30.71
C ILE A 453 -9.84 45.00 31.32
N SER A 454 -10.05 44.88 32.63
CA SER A 454 -10.55 45.91 33.52
C SER A 454 -9.77 47.23 33.37
N ARG A 455 -10.51 48.32 33.25
CA ARG A 455 -10.12 49.61 33.78
C ARG A 455 -11.25 50.12 34.67
N THR A 456 -10.83 50.45 35.90
CA THR A 456 -11.49 51.06 37.07
C THR A 456 -12.08 50.08 38.06
#